data_AF-A0A3A5AUZ4-F1
#
_entry.id   AF-A0A3A5AUZ4-F1
#
_cell.length_a   1.000
_cell.length_b   1.000
_cell.length_c   1.000
_cell.angle_alpha   90.00
_cell.angle_beta   90.00
_cell.angle_gamma   90.00
#
_symmetry.space_group_name_H-M   'P 1'
#
loop_
_entity.id
_entity.type
_entity.pdbx_description
1 polymer ?
#
loop_
_entity_poly.entity_id
_entity_poly.type
_entity_poly.pdbx_seq_one_letter_code
_entity_poly.pdbx_strand_id
1 'polypeptide(L)'
;MATAIIIILTSVLLVIKEVNKGLKGWFAGLSGHHWTTHGVLTILAFVILGLLLSQIRLEEKWDAKKLAVVILTATILGGLIVTIFFLVH
;
A
#
# COMPACT_ATOMS: atom_id res chain seq x y z
N MET A 1 -7.09 4.21 -9.49
CA MET A 1 -5.74 3.68 -9.77
C MET A 1 -4.81 3.76 -8.55
N ALA A 2 -4.64 4.94 -7.93
CA ALA A 2 -3.81 5.12 -6.72
C ALA A 2 -4.09 4.09 -5.61
N THR A 3 -5.36 3.79 -5.35
CA THR A 3 -5.78 2.76 -4.38
C THR A 3 -5.15 1.40 -4.62
N ALA A 4 -5.20 0.90 -5.86
CA ALA A 4 -4.65 -0.41 -6.22
C ALA A 4 -3.13 -0.46 -6.01
N ILE A 5 -2.43 0.62 -6.38
CA ILE A 5 -0.97 0.74 -6.18
C ILE A 5 -0.64 0.75 -4.69
N ILE A 6 -1.38 1.53 -3.90
CA ILE A 6 -1.16 1.63 -2.45
C ILE A 6 -1.42 0.31 -1.73
N ILE A 7 -2.46 -0.45 -2.11
CA ILE A 7 -2.72 -1.77 -1.52
C ILE A 7 -1.49 -2.67 -1.69
N ILE A 8 -0.94 -2.75 -2.89
CA ILE A 8 0.23 -3.61 -3.15
C ILE A 8 1.47 -3.07 -2.46
N LEU A 9 1.75 -1.76 -2.57
CA LEU A 9 2.91 -1.15 -1.94
C LEU A 9 2.92 -1.35 -0.42
N THR A 10 1.79 -1.16 0.23
CA THR A 10 1.69 -1.20 1.70
C THR A 10 1.69 -2.63 2.23
N SER A 11 1.06 -3.57 1.52
CA SER A 11 1.13 -5.00 1.88
C SER A 11 2.55 -5.56 1.75
N VAL A 12 3.29 -5.19 0.69
CA VAL A 12 4.70 -5.57 0.53
C VAL A 12 5.58 -4.87 1.57
N LEU A 13 5.40 -3.57 1.79
CA LEU A 13 6.17 -2.81 2.78
C LEU A 13 5.97 -3.36 4.19
N LEU A 14 4.75 -3.83 4.52
CA LEU A 14 4.47 -4.50 5.78
C LEU A 14 5.37 -5.72 5.95
N VAL A 15 5.40 -6.63 4.98
CA VAL A 15 6.23 -7.84 5.03
C VAL A 15 7.71 -7.49 5.23
N ILE A 16 8.24 -6.59 4.40
CA ILE A 16 9.66 -6.17 4.48
C ILE A 16 9.98 -5.57 5.85
N LYS A 17 9.10 -4.71 6.38
CA LYS A 17 9.27 -4.07 7.69
C LYS A 17 9.20 -5.07 8.82
N GLU A 18 8.31 -6.06 8.75
CA GLU A 18 8.14 -7.04 9.83
C GLU A 18 9.35 -7.98 9.95
N VAL A 19 9.99 -8.35 8.84
CA VAL A 19 11.19 -9.22 8.85
C VAL A 19 12.51 -8.47 9.09
N ASN A 20 12.55 -7.17 8.82
CA ASN A 20 13.76 -6.35 8.98
C ASN A 20 13.73 -5.56 10.29
N LYS A 21 14.46 -6.03 11.32
CA LYS A 21 14.55 -5.38 12.64
C LYS A 21 15.02 -3.92 12.57
N GLY A 22 15.97 -3.61 11.69
CA GLY A 22 16.50 -2.25 11.52
C GLY A 22 15.43 -1.30 10.96
N LEU A 23 14.73 -1.73 9.91
CA LEU A 23 13.63 -0.97 9.32
C LEU A 23 12.47 -0.80 10.32
N LYS A 24 12.09 -1.88 11.01
CA LYS A 24 11.06 -1.84 12.06
C LYS A 24 11.42 -0.86 13.17
N GLY A 25 12.68 -0.85 13.60
CA GLY A 25 13.22 0.07 14.60
C GLY A 25 13.22 1.52 14.11
N TRP A 26 13.62 1.77 12.86
CA TRP A 26 13.55 3.10 12.25
C TRP A 26 12.11 3.62 12.20
N PHE A 27 11.15 2.78 11.81
CA PHE A 27 9.72 3.14 11.84
C PHE A 27 9.26 3.46 13.25
N ALA A 28 9.62 2.66 14.26
CA ALA A 28 9.28 2.93 15.64
C ALA A 28 9.92 4.22 16.16
N GLY A 29 11.16 4.53 15.77
CA GLY A 29 11.88 5.73 16.19
C GLY A 29 11.25 7.04 15.71
N LEU A 30 10.46 7.02 14.63
CA LEU A 30 9.82 8.23 14.09
C LEU A 30 8.54 8.65 14.81
N SER A 31 7.78 7.71 15.38
CA SER A 31 6.47 8.00 15.99
C SER A 31 6.20 7.27 17.31
N GLY A 32 7.21 6.58 17.86
CA GLY A 32 7.08 5.70 19.02
C GLY A 32 6.48 4.33 18.72
N HIS A 33 5.86 4.14 17.55
CA HIS A 33 5.27 2.86 17.17
C HIS A 33 5.33 2.61 15.67
N HIS A 34 5.89 1.47 15.25
CA HIS A 34 6.16 1.22 13.83
C HIS A 34 4.91 1.10 12.96
N TRP A 35 3.76 0.71 13.53
CA TRP A 35 2.49 0.68 12.81
C TRP A 35 1.93 2.09 12.56
N THR A 36 2.15 3.02 13.50
CA THR A 36 1.75 4.42 13.34
C THR A 36 2.50 5.06 12.18
N THR A 37 3.83 4.94 12.17
CA THR A 37 4.65 5.44 11.04
C THR A 37 4.24 4.81 9.71
N HIS A 38 3.94 3.51 9.71
CA HIS A 38 3.46 2.82 8.51
C HIS A 38 2.12 3.40 8.02
N GLY A 39 1.14 3.60 8.91
CA GLY A 39 -0.15 4.20 8.57
C GLY A 39 -0.01 5.63 8.03
N VAL A 40 0.84 6.46 8.65
CA VAL A 40 1.12 7.82 8.19
C VAL A 40 1.74 7.81 6.79
N LEU A 41 2.76 6.97 6.56
CA LEU A 41 3.39 6.85 5.24
C LEU A 41 2.42 6.33 4.18
N THR A 42 1.53 5.41 4.53
CA THR A 42 0.45 4.92 3.64
C THR A 42 -0.46 6.05 3.20
N ILE A 43 -0.94 6.88 4.14
CA ILE A 43 -1.84 8.00 3.84
C ILE A 43 -1.11 9.04 2.97
N LEU A 44 0.12 9.41 3.34
CA LEU A 44 0.92 10.37 2.58
C LEU A 44 1.17 9.87 1.16
N ALA A 45 1.59 8.61 0.99
CA ALA A 45 1.81 8.01 -0.31
C ALA A 45 0.52 7.98 -1.14
N PHE A 46 -0.63 7.67 -0.53
CA PHE A 46 -1.93 7.66 -1.20
C PHE A 46 -2.31 9.04 -1.73
N VAL A 47 -2.18 10.07 -0.90
CA VAL A 47 -2.49 11.45 -1.30
C VAL A 47 -1.55 11.91 -2.41
N ILE A 48 -0.25 11.71 -2.26
CA ILE A 48 0.76 12.12 -3.26
C ILE A 48 0.51 11.40 -4.59
N LEU A 49 0.35 10.08 -4.58
CA LEU A 49 0.07 9.32 -5.80
C LEU A 49 -1.29 9.69 -6.40
N GLY A 50 -2.30 9.94 -5.58
CA GLY A 50 -3.62 10.41 -6.03
C GLY A 50 -3.52 11.73 -6.78
N LEU A 51 -2.80 12.70 -6.22
CA LEU A 51 -2.57 14.00 -6.86
C LEU A 51 -1.77 13.84 -8.16
N LEU A 52 -0.67 13.09 -8.16
CA LEU A 52 0.15 12.88 -9.36
C LEU A 52 -0.64 12.19 -10.48
N LEU A 53 -1.40 11.13 -10.16
CA LEU A 53 -2.20 10.40 -11.15
C LEU A 53 -3.41 11.21 -11.63
N SER A 54 -3.94 12.14 -10.82
CA SER A 54 -5.02 13.04 -11.24
C SER A 54 -4.62 14.01 -12.35
N GLN A 55 -3.32 14.32 -12.45
CA GLN A 55 -2.78 15.19 -13.51
C GLN A 55 -2.56 14.45 -14.83
N ILE A 56 -2.65 13.11 -14.84
CA ILE A 56 -2.46 12.30 -16.03
C ILE A 56 -3.83 12.00 -16.65
N ARG A 57 -4.00 12.34 -17.94
CA ARG A 57 -5.23 12.00 -18.70
C ARG A 57 -5.28 10.50 -18.99
N LEU A 58 -5.71 9.73 -18.00
CA LEU A 58 -5.91 8.27 -18.10
C LEU A 58 -7.30 7.89 -18.62
N GLU A 59 -8.18 8.88 -18.74
CA GLU A 59 -9.62 8.76 -19.01
C GLU A 59 -9.93 8.04 -20.32
N GLU A 60 -9.11 8.21 -21.37
CA GLU A 60 -9.32 7.53 -22.66
C GLU A 60 -9.07 6.02 -22.61
N LYS A 61 -8.32 5.51 -21.61
CA LYS A 61 -7.93 4.10 -21.53
C LYS A 61 -8.65 3.33 -20.43
N TRP A 62 -9.18 4.02 -19.43
CA TRP A 62 -9.67 3.43 -18.19
C TRP A 62 -11.14 3.79 -17.91
N ASP A 63 -12.03 2.85 -18.22
CA ASP A 63 -13.42 2.92 -17.76
C ASP A 63 -13.56 2.47 -16.29
N ALA A 64 -14.71 2.81 -15.69
CA ALA A 64 -15.01 2.47 -14.30
C ALA A 64 -14.97 0.96 -14.01
N LYS A 65 -15.34 0.11 -14.96
CA LYS A 65 -15.35 -1.36 -14.78
C LYS A 65 -13.93 -1.90 -14.70
N LYS A 66 -13.03 -1.47 -15.60
CA LYS A 66 -11.61 -1.85 -15.57
C LYS A 66 -10.95 -1.38 -14.28
N LEU A 67 -11.23 -0.15 -13.85
CA LEU A 67 -10.72 0.38 -12.58
C LEU A 67 -11.21 -0.44 -11.38
N ALA A 68 -12.49 -0.80 -11.34
CA ALA A 68 -13.06 -1.62 -10.28
C ALA A 68 -12.41 -3.00 -10.22
N VAL A 69 -12.23 -3.67 -11.38
CA VAL A 69 -11.55 -4.97 -11.46
C VAL A 69 -10.12 -4.87 -10.93
N VAL A 70 -9.35 -3.86 -11.36
CA VAL A 70 -7.96 -3.69 -10.89
C VAL A 70 -7.89 -3.45 -9.39
N ILE A 71 -8.79 -2.64 -8.83
CA ILE A 71 -8.85 -2.42 -7.37
C ILE A 71 -9.21 -3.71 -6.65
N LEU A 72 -10.20 -4.46 -7.12
CA LEU A 72 -10.61 -5.72 -6.52
C LEU A 72 -9.47 -6.74 -6.52
N THR A 73 -8.80 -6.91 -7.65
CA THR A 73 -7.65 -7.82 -7.78
C THR A 73 -6.53 -7.39 -6.84
N ALA A 74 -6.22 -6.09 -6.76
CA ALA A 74 -5.20 -5.58 -5.83
C ALA A 74 -5.58 -5.85 -4.37
N THR A 75 -6.85 -5.64 -3.99
CA THR A 75 -7.36 -5.94 -2.64
C THR A 75 -7.17 -7.40 -2.28
N ILE A 76 -7.55 -8.32 -3.17
CA ILE A 76 -7.39 -9.77 -2.95
C ILE A 76 -5.90 -10.10 -2.78
N LEU A 77 -5.04 -9.63 -3.69
CA LEU A 77 -3.61 -9.90 -3.63
C LEU A 77 -2.95 -9.32 -2.37
N GLY A 78 -3.25 -8.07 -2.03
CA GLY A 78 -2.72 -7.43 -0.83
C GLY A 78 -3.18 -8.12 0.45
N GLY A 79 -4.45 -8.52 0.51
CA GLY A 79 -5.00 -9.32 1.61
C GLY A 79 -4.31 -10.67 1.74
N LEU A 80 -4.07 -11.37 0.62
CA LEU A 80 -3.33 -12.63 0.62
C LEU A 80 -1.88 -12.46 1.08
N ILE A 81 -1.17 -11.43 0.64
CA ILE A 81 0.20 -11.14 1.08
C ILE A 81 0.26 -11.00 2.61
N VAL A 82 -0.61 -10.18 3.19
CA VAL A 82 -0.64 -9.95 4.64
C VAL A 82 -1.08 -11.20 5.40
N THR A 83 -2.12 -11.89 4.91
CA THR A 83 -2.65 -13.10 5.55
C THR A 83 -1.64 -14.23 5.56
N ILE A 84 -1.03 -14.52 4.40
CA ILE A 84 -0.01 -15.57 4.29
C ILE A 84 1.18 -15.25 5.19
N PHE A 85 1.63 -14.00 5.22
CA PHE A 85 2.72 -13.59 6.09
C PHE A 85 2.44 -13.92 7.57
N PHE A 86 1.28 -13.52 8.10
CA PHE A 86 0.93 -13.78 9.51
C PHE A 86 0.51 -15.22 9.82
N LEU A 87 0.12 -16.02 8.83
CA LEU A 87 -0.20 -17.44 9.04
C LEU A 87 1.04 -18.34 8.98
N VAL A 88 2.05 -17.96 8.20
CA VAL A 88 3.23 -18.80 7.93
C VAL A 88 4.44 -18.38 8.76
N HIS A 89 4.50 -17.13 9.21
CA HIS A 89 5.65 -16.55 9.93
C HIS A 89 5.29 -16.16 11.35
#